data_AF-A0A1G2BR01-F1
#
_entry.id   AF-A0A1G2BR01-F1
#
_cell.length_a   1.000
_cell.length_b   1.000
_cell.length_c   1.000
_cell.angle_alpha   90.00
_cell.angle_beta   90.00
_cell.angle_gamma   90.00
#
_symmetry.space_group_name_H-M   'P 1'
#
loop_
_entity.id
_entity.type
_entity.pdbx_description
1 polymer ?
#
loop_
_entity_poly.entity_id
_entity_poly.type
_entity_poly.pdbx_seq_one_letter_code
_entity_poly.pdbx_strand_id
1 'polypeptide(L)'
;MIDGVTIKKLIVRDDVPDTDQTTRRGFLMEVLRDDDHLLKKFGQSTFTVTHPHTVKAFHKHERQDDLWFVSSGRARIVLYDDRPASPTYRERMTLVAGEGEYKLILIPAGVAHGFQVVSDSPVFLFYHTTESYDQKNPDELRIPHNDPAIGFDWKSPI
;
A
#
# COMPACT_ATOMS: atom_id res chain seq x y z
N MET A 1 11.07 0.16 11.99
CA MET A 1 9.80 -0.24 11.33
C MET A 1 8.69 0.34 12.20
N ILE A 2 7.68 1.00 11.61
CA ILE A 2 6.55 1.53 12.40
C ILE A 2 5.81 0.36 13.06
N ASP A 3 5.44 0.51 14.32
CA ASP A 3 4.77 -0.51 15.11
C ASP A 3 3.48 -0.99 14.45
N GLY A 4 3.27 -2.30 14.35
CA GLY A 4 2.13 -2.92 13.67
C GLY A 4 2.13 -2.87 12.14
N VAL A 5 2.96 -2.05 11.49
CA VAL A 5 3.14 -2.13 10.03
C VAL A 5 3.84 -3.44 9.69
N THR A 6 3.21 -4.26 8.85
CA THR A 6 3.74 -5.57 8.45
C THR A 6 3.97 -5.62 6.95
N ILE A 7 5.11 -6.17 6.54
CA ILE A 7 5.47 -6.32 5.12
C ILE A 7 5.59 -7.80 4.80
N LYS A 8 4.64 -8.31 4.01
CA LYS A 8 4.72 -9.64 3.41
C LYS A 8 5.38 -9.52 2.04
N LYS A 9 6.60 -10.04 1.92
CA LYS A 9 7.27 -10.19 0.62
C LYS A 9 6.50 -11.22 -0.20
N LEU A 10 6.17 -10.89 -1.44
CA LEU A 10 5.42 -11.79 -2.32
C LEU A 10 6.37 -12.65 -3.13
N ILE A 11 5.99 -13.91 -3.31
CA ILE A 11 6.75 -14.89 -4.10
C ILE A 11 6.17 -14.91 -5.50
N VAL A 12 6.96 -14.49 -6.48
CA VAL A 12 6.66 -14.60 -7.91
C VAL A 12 6.94 -16.03 -8.35
N ARG A 13 5.94 -16.74 -8.83
CA ARG A 13 6.06 -18.08 -9.42
C ARG A 13 5.80 -18.00 -10.91
N ASP A 14 6.55 -18.75 -11.71
CA ASP A 14 6.27 -18.85 -13.14
C ASP A 14 4.87 -19.43 -13.35
N ASP A 15 4.07 -18.73 -14.16
CA ASP A 15 2.75 -19.22 -14.56
C ASP A 15 2.89 -19.89 -15.94
N VAL A 16 2.77 -21.22 -15.93
CA VAL A 16 2.96 -22.05 -17.11
C VAL A 16 1.61 -22.22 -17.80
N PRO A 17 1.46 -21.81 -19.08
CA PRO A 17 0.19 -21.94 -19.76
C PRO A 17 -0.19 -23.42 -19.93
N ASP A 18 -1.50 -23.70 -19.83
CA ASP A 18 -2.05 -25.07 -19.99
C ASP A 18 -1.94 -25.63 -21.42
N THR A 19 -1.60 -24.77 -22.39
CA THR A 19 -1.46 -25.13 -23.80
C THR A 19 -0.01 -25.04 -24.23
N ASP A 20 0.36 -25.80 -25.27
CA ASP A 20 1.70 -25.81 -25.86
C ASP A 20 1.97 -24.53 -26.67
N GLN A 21 2.03 -23.40 -25.95
CA GLN A 21 2.35 -22.09 -26.50
C GLN A 21 3.81 -21.75 -26.23
N THR A 22 4.48 -21.22 -27.25
CA THR A 22 5.84 -20.66 -27.15
C THR A 22 5.86 -19.21 -26.62
N THR A 23 4.75 -18.74 -26.06
CA THR A 23 4.58 -17.38 -25.59
C THR A 23 5.36 -17.12 -24.30
N ARG A 24 5.59 -15.84 -24.01
CA ARG A 24 6.21 -15.43 -22.74
C ARG A 24 5.32 -15.89 -21.58
N ARG A 25 5.90 -16.67 -20.66
CA ARG A 25 5.22 -17.11 -19.44
C ARG A 25 4.77 -15.92 -18.60
N GLY A 26 3.60 -16.08 -17.98
CA GLY A 26 3.10 -15.14 -16.98
C GLY A 26 3.76 -15.39 -15.63
N PHE A 27 3.16 -14.83 -14.58
CA PHE A 27 3.51 -15.17 -13.22
C PHE A 27 2.28 -15.23 -12.32
N LEU A 28 2.39 -16.04 -11.28
CA LEU A 28 1.42 -16.18 -10.21
C LEU A 28 2.01 -15.67 -8.90
N MET A 29 1.19 -14.96 -8.12
CA MET A 29 1.52 -14.54 -6.76
C MET A 29 0.32 -14.74 -5.85
N GLU A 30 0.56 -15.32 -4.67
CA GLU A 30 -0.43 -15.41 -3.61
C GLU A 30 -0.38 -14.14 -2.74
N VAL A 31 -1.16 -13.13 -3.12
CA VAL A 31 -1.09 -11.78 -2.53
C VAL A 31 -1.52 -11.79 -1.06
N LEU A 32 -2.79 -12.09 -0.79
CA LEU A 32 -3.39 -12.13 0.54
C LEU A 32 -4.08 -13.48 0.73
N ARG A 33 -3.80 -14.15 1.85
CA ARG A 33 -4.40 -15.45 2.21
C ARG A 33 -5.12 -15.33 3.54
N ASP A 34 -6.15 -16.13 3.76
CA ASP A 34 -6.87 -16.17 5.04
C ASP A 34 -6.00 -16.73 6.18
N ASP A 35 -5.04 -17.60 5.84
CA ASP A 35 -4.11 -18.23 6.78
C ASP A 35 -2.82 -17.44 7.04
N ASP A 36 -2.63 -16.26 6.42
CA ASP A 36 -1.52 -15.36 6.75
C ASP A 36 -1.85 -14.43 7.92
N HIS A 37 -3.12 -14.39 8.35
CA HIS A 37 -3.63 -13.62 9.48
C HIS A 37 -3.35 -12.11 9.42
N LEU A 38 -3.05 -11.55 8.23
CA LEU A 38 -2.82 -10.11 8.07
C LEU A 38 -4.13 -9.33 8.05
N LEU A 39 -5.12 -9.80 7.29
CA LEU A 39 -6.44 -9.19 7.22
C LEU A 39 -7.34 -9.81 8.30
N LYS A 40 -7.52 -9.09 9.41
CA LYS A 40 -8.30 -9.58 10.58
C LYS A 40 -9.78 -9.84 10.25
N LYS A 41 -10.35 -9.04 9.34
CA LYS A 41 -11.69 -9.23 8.79
C LYS A 41 -11.76 -8.56 7.41
N PHE A 42 -12.57 -9.09 6.51
CA PHE A 42 -12.78 -8.47 5.20
C PHE A 42 -13.87 -7.41 5.26
N GLY A 43 -13.53 -6.19 4.84
CA GLY A 43 -14.49 -5.09 4.66
C GLY A 43 -14.69 -4.76 3.19
N GLN A 44 -13.62 -4.43 2.48
CA GLN A 44 -13.69 -4.01 1.09
C GLN A 44 -12.39 -4.30 0.34
N SER A 45 -12.50 -4.51 -0.97
CA SER A 45 -11.38 -4.49 -1.90
C SER A 45 -11.57 -3.33 -2.86
N THR A 46 -10.52 -2.55 -3.07
CA THR A 46 -10.56 -1.38 -3.93
C THR A 46 -9.41 -1.41 -4.92
N PHE A 47 -9.68 -0.97 -6.15
CA PHE A 47 -8.70 -0.86 -7.22
C PHE A 47 -8.60 0.60 -7.65
N THR A 48 -7.37 1.11 -7.79
CA THR A 48 -7.11 2.45 -8.29
C THR A 48 -5.99 2.46 -9.32
N VAL A 49 -6.09 3.40 -10.26
CA VAL A 49 -5.06 3.70 -11.24
C VAL A 49 -4.55 5.11 -10.97
N THR A 50 -3.23 5.26 -10.87
CA THR A 50 -2.59 6.56 -10.64
C THR A 50 -1.46 6.78 -11.65
N HIS A 51 -1.46 7.91 -12.33
CA HIS A 51 -0.52 8.20 -13.42
C HIS A 51 0.87 8.66 -12.91
N PRO A 52 1.93 8.53 -13.74
CA PRO A 52 3.28 8.98 -13.41
C PRO A 52 3.34 10.39 -12.81
N HIS A 53 4.32 10.60 -11.92
CA HIS A 53 4.58 11.87 -11.21
C HIS A 53 3.47 12.33 -10.25
N THR A 54 2.38 11.57 -10.11
CA THR A 54 1.29 11.91 -9.19
C THR A 54 1.65 11.51 -7.76
N VAL A 55 1.38 12.40 -6.81
CA VAL A 55 1.41 12.13 -5.37
C VAL A 55 -0.04 11.98 -4.88
N LYS A 56 -0.33 10.89 -4.17
CA LYS A 56 -1.58 10.68 -3.43
C LYS A 56 -1.24 10.54 -1.96
N ALA A 57 -1.36 11.64 -1.22
CA ALA A 57 -1.01 11.70 0.18
C ALA A 57 -1.67 12.90 0.89
N PHE A 58 -1.76 12.92 2.22
CA PHE A 58 -1.72 11.75 3.11
C PHE A 58 -3.15 11.37 3.50
N HIS A 59 -3.40 10.08 3.56
CA HIS A 59 -4.66 9.52 4.02
C HIS A 59 -4.38 8.84 5.37
N LYS A 60 -5.35 8.88 6.29
CA LYS A 60 -5.27 8.19 7.58
C LYS A 60 -6.66 7.65 7.92
N HIS A 61 -6.70 6.45 8.48
CA HIS A 61 -7.96 5.83 8.92
C HIS A 61 -8.03 5.77 10.44
N GLU A 62 -9.20 6.00 11.02
CA GLU A 62 -9.38 5.92 12.47
C GLU A 62 -9.72 4.50 12.94
N ARG A 63 -10.40 3.71 12.10
CA ARG A 63 -10.91 2.38 12.44
C ARG A 63 -10.35 1.27 11.57
N GLN A 64 -10.13 1.52 10.27
CA GLN A 64 -9.72 0.47 9.35
C GLN A 64 -8.20 0.29 9.22
N ASP A 65 -7.78 -0.96 9.12
CA ASP A 65 -6.46 -1.34 8.63
C ASP A 65 -6.52 -1.46 7.10
N ASP A 66 -5.44 -1.05 6.43
CA ASP A 66 -5.26 -1.10 4.98
C ASP A 66 -4.20 -2.13 4.60
N LEU A 67 -4.44 -2.95 3.58
CA LEU A 67 -3.44 -3.84 3.00
C LEU A 67 -3.17 -3.48 1.55
N TRP A 68 -2.05 -2.82 1.29
CA TRP A 68 -1.70 -2.28 -0.03
C TRP A 68 -0.89 -3.26 -0.88
N PHE A 69 -1.31 -3.45 -2.13
CA PHE A 69 -0.63 -4.23 -3.14
C PHE A 69 -0.55 -3.45 -4.47
N VAL A 70 0.67 -3.07 -4.86
CA VAL A 70 0.95 -2.45 -6.15
C VAL A 70 1.15 -3.55 -7.19
N SER A 71 0.17 -3.75 -8.07
CA SER A 71 0.15 -4.84 -9.05
C SER A 71 0.86 -4.50 -10.37
N SER A 72 0.94 -3.21 -10.72
CA SER A 72 1.69 -2.70 -11.88
C SER A 72 2.27 -1.32 -11.56
N GLY A 73 3.35 -0.97 -12.27
CA GLY A 73 4.15 0.21 -12.01
C GLY A 73 4.96 0.08 -10.72
N ARG A 74 5.54 1.19 -10.27
CA ARG A 74 6.30 1.29 -9.01
C ARG A 74 5.86 2.53 -8.24
N ALA A 75 5.63 2.34 -6.95
CA ALA A 75 5.24 3.40 -6.03
C ALA A 75 6.27 3.56 -4.92
N ARG A 76 6.68 4.79 -4.66
CA ARG A 76 7.36 5.16 -3.40
C ARG A 76 6.28 5.46 -2.38
N ILE A 77 6.15 4.60 -1.38
CA ILE A 77 5.16 4.67 -0.32
C ILE A 77 5.80 5.31 0.91
N VAL A 78 5.06 6.20 1.54
CA VAL A 78 5.45 6.92 2.75
C VAL A 78 4.42 6.63 3.82
N LEU A 79 4.89 6.20 4.98
CA LEU A 79 4.09 5.93 6.16
C LEU A 79 4.57 6.84 7.29
N TYR A 80 3.66 7.30 8.11
CA TYR A 80 3.93 8.12 9.28
C TYR A 80 3.01 7.72 10.42
N ASP A 81 3.60 7.41 11.57
CA ASP A 81 2.86 6.96 12.73
C ASP A 81 2.26 8.13 13.51
N ASP A 82 0.96 8.34 13.36
CA ASP A 82 0.23 9.44 14.02
C ASP A 82 -0.58 8.96 15.24
N ARG A 83 -0.17 7.83 15.85
CA ARG A 83 -0.81 7.27 17.05
C ARG A 83 -0.07 7.74 18.31
N PRO A 84 -0.62 8.62 19.15
CA PRO A 84 0.10 9.20 20.29
C PRO A 84 0.60 8.18 21.33
N ALA A 85 -0.09 7.04 21.45
CA ALA A 85 0.27 5.96 22.37
C ALA A 85 1.24 4.93 21.75
N SER A 86 1.58 5.05 20.46
CA SER A 86 2.48 4.12 19.79
C SER A 86 3.93 4.32 20.26
N PRO A 87 4.71 3.25 20.45
CA PRO A 87 6.14 3.35 20.73
C PRO A 87 6.93 3.96 19.55
N THR A 88 6.35 4.00 18.36
CA THR A 88 6.93 4.62 17.16
C THR A 88 6.20 5.91 16.77
N TYR A 89 5.53 6.58 17.70
CA TYR A 89 4.82 7.84 17.42
C TYR A 89 5.77 8.87 16.76
N ARG A 90 5.31 9.46 15.65
CA ARG A 90 6.05 10.39 14.77
C ARG A 90 7.21 9.79 13.98
N GLU A 91 7.41 8.48 14.05
CA GLU A 91 8.34 7.81 13.16
C GLU A 91 7.80 7.79 11.73
N ARG A 92 8.71 7.94 10.79
CA ARG A 92 8.42 7.91 9.36
C ARG A 92 9.12 6.74 8.70
N MET A 93 8.42 6.07 7.80
CA MET A 93 8.95 4.96 7.02
C MET A 93 8.73 5.20 5.53
N THR A 94 9.70 4.80 4.71
CA THR A 94 9.61 4.87 3.25
C THR A 94 9.98 3.52 2.66
N LEU A 95 9.26 3.12 1.61
CA LEU A 95 9.44 1.83 0.94
C LEU A 95 9.01 1.92 -0.53
N VAL A 96 9.57 1.11 -1.42
CA VAL A 96 9.21 1.10 -2.85
C VAL A 96 8.51 -0.21 -3.19
N ALA A 97 7.26 -0.19 -3.65
CA ALA A 97 6.51 -1.41 -3.99
C ALA A 97 6.08 -1.41 -5.46
N GLY A 98 5.94 -2.60 -6.04
CA GLY A 98 5.42 -2.79 -7.39
C GLY A 98 6.28 -3.74 -8.21
N GLU A 99 6.32 -3.51 -9.52
CA GLU A 99 7.09 -4.33 -10.46
C GLU A 99 8.56 -4.46 -10.02
N GLY A 100 9.01 -5.71 -9.89
CA GLY A 100 10.36 -6.06 -9.40
C GLY A 100 10.53 -6.08 -7.88
N GLU A 101 9.59 -5.52 -7.12
CA GLU A 101 9.62 -5.49 -5.64
C GLU A 101 8.21 -5.64 -5.04
N TYR A 102 7.56 -6.77 -5.38
CA TYR A 102 6.19 -7.05 -4.97
C TYR A 102 6.09 -7.37 -3.47
N LYS A 103 5.16 -6.69 -2.81
CA LYS A 103 4.84 -6.89 -1.40
C LYS A 103 3.40 -6.49 -1.10
N LEU A 104 2.84 -7.14 -0.09
CA LEU A 104 1.61 -6.72 0.56
C LEU A 104 1.99 -6.00 1.86
N ILE A 105 1.48 -4.79 2.04
CA ILE A 105 1.85 -3.91 3.16
C ILE A 105 0.61 -3.69 4.01
N LEU A 106 0.60 -4.24 5.22
CA LEU A 106 -0.41 -3.94 6.24
C LEU A 106 -0.07 -2.60 6.89
N ILE A 107 -1.01 -1.67 6.84
CA ILE A 107 -0.95 -0.33 7.40
C ILE A 107 -2.06 -0.23 8.45
N PRO A 108 -1.72 -0.24 9.75
CA PRO A 108 -2.72 -0.14 10.80
C PRO A 108 -3.49 1.18 10.80
N ALA A 109 -4.72 1.16 11.32
CA ALA A 109 -5.45 2.37 11.66
C ALA A 109 -4.58 3.34 12.49
N GLY A 110 -4.67 4.63 12.18
CA GLY A 110 -3.87 5.69 12.78
C GLY A 110 -2.49 5.93 12.13
N VAL A 111 -2.03 5.04 11.25
CA VAL A 111 -0.82 5.29 10.44
C VAL A 111 -1.22 6.06 9.18
N ALA A 112 -0.75 7.30 9.09
CA ALA A 112 -0.91 8.11 7.89
C ALA A 112 -0.06 7.54 6.77
N HIS A 113 -0.61 7.48 5.56
CA HIS A 113 0.03 6.84 4.43
C HIS A 113 -0.26 7.57 3.12
N GLY A 114 0.67 7.42 2.18
CA GLY A 114 0.56 7.99 0.84
C GLY A 114 1.63 7.44 -0.07
N PHE A 115 1.53 7.73 -1.36
CA PHE A 115 2.55 7.32 -2.32
C PHE A 115 2.74 8.30 -3.46
N GLN A 116 3.88 8.16 -4.11
CA GLN A 116 4.20 8.78 -5.39
C GLN A 116 4.44 7.70 -6.43
N VAL A 117 3.95 7.93 -7.65
CA VAL A 117 4.28 7.08 -8.80
C VAL A 117 5.68 7.41 -9.27
N VAL A 118 6.56 6.40 -9.28
CA VAL A 118 7.98 6.55 -9.58
C VAL A 118 8.42 5.76 -10.81
N SER A 119 7.51 4.97 -11.38
CA SER A 119 7.64 4.38 -12.72
C SER A 119 7.09 5.32 -13.79
N ASP A 120 7.52 5.10 -15.03
CA ASP A 120 6.92 5.74 -16.22
C ASP A 120 5.55 5.12 -16.58
N SER A 121 5.25 3.92 -16.09
CA SER A 121 3.93 3.30 -16.18
C SER A 121 3.03 3.71 -15.00
N PRO A 122 1.69 3.77 -15.18
CA PRO A 122 0.77 4.01 -14.09
C PRO A 122 0.88 2.97 -12.97
N VAL A 123 0.68 3.40 -11.73
CA VAL A 123 0.52 2.50 -10.59
C VAL A 123 -0.89 1.98 -10.54
N PHE A 124 -1.01 0.66 -10.53
CA PHE A 124 -2.24 -0.08 -10.28
C PHE A 124 -2.19 -0.55 -8.83
N LEU A 125 -2.96 0.09 -7.96
CA LEU A 125 -3.01 -0.24 -6.54
C LEU A 125 -4.31 -0.96 -6.23
N PHE A 126 -4.18 -2.22 -5.82
CA PHE A 126 -5.22 -2.93 -5.08
C PHE A 126 -4.98 -2.68 -3.59
N TYR A 127 -6.05 -2.40 -2.86
CA TYR A 127 -5.98 -2.42 -1.40
C TYR A 127 -7.21 -3.08 -0.80
N HIS A 128 -6.96 -3.86 0.25
CA HIS A 128 -7.98 -4.55 1.03
C HIS A 128 -8.09 -3.88 2.39
N THR A 129 -9.30 -3.56 2.82
CA THR A 129 -9.55 -2.87 4.08
C THR A 129 -10.36 -3.72 5.03
N THR A 130 -10.18 -3.50 6.33
CA THR A 130 -10.96 -4.22 7.35
C THR A 130 -12.37 -3.71 7.48
N GLU A 131 -12.67 -2.47 7.06
CA GLU A 131 -14.04 -1.94 7.06
C GLU A 131 -14.48 -1.60 5.63
N SER A 132 -15.79 -1.69 5.37
CA SER A 132 -16.37 -1.14 4.15
C SER A 132 -16.50 0.38 4.28
N TYR A 133 -16.41 1.11 3.16
CA TYR A 133 -16.62 2.54 3.17
C TYR A 133 -18.04 2.92 3.62
N ASP A 134 -18.15 3.78 4.64
CA ASP A 134 -19.42 4.38 5.08
C ASP A 134 -19.44 5.87 4.70
N GLN A 135 -20.25 6.20 3.69
CA GLN A 135 -20.40 7.58 3.24
C GLN A 135 -21.02 8.50 4.31
N LYS A 136 -21.86 7.98 5.20
CA LYS A 136 -22.53 8.78 6.23
C LYS A 136 -21.57 9.11 7.38
N ASN A 137 -20.64 8.20 7.67
CA ASN A 137 -19.64 8.34 8.72
C ASN A 137 -18.25 7.91 8.20
N PRO A 138 -17.62 8.72 7.32
CA PRO A 138 -16.37 8.36 6.68
C PRO A 138 -15.26 8.21 7.72
N ASP A 139 -14.43 7.17 7.56
CA ASP A 139 -13.29 6.87 8.43
C ASP A 139 -11.98 7.55 7.99
N GLU A 140 -11.98 8.18 6.82
CA GLU A 140 -10.78 8.73 6.20
C GLU A 140 -10.55 10.18 6.63
N LEU A 141 -9.36 10.44 7.16
CA LEU A 141 -8.81 11.75 7.42
C LEU A 141 -7.78 12.10 6.34
N ARG A 142 -7.77 13.38 5.95
CA ARG A 142 -6.83 13.93 4.96
C ARG A 142 -5.81 14.80 5.67
N ILE A 143 -4.54 14.54 5.43
CA ILE A 143 -3.41 15.37 5.91
C ILE A 143 -2.72 15.94 4.66
N PRO A 144 -2.35 17.23 4.62
CA PRO A 144 -1.65 17.81 3.47
C PRO A 144 -0.40 17.02 3.09
N HIS A 145 -0.17 16.79 1.80
CA HIS A 145 1.02 16.06 1.31
C HIS A 145 2.36 16.68 1.76
N ASN A 146 2.37 17.98 2.06
CA ASN A 146 3.51 18.76 2.52
C ASN A 146 3.40 19.16 4.00
N ASP A 147 2.63 18.40 4.80
CA ASP A 147 2.48 18.68 6.22
C ASP A 147 3.84 18.71 6.93
N PRO A 148 4.17 19.80 7.65
CA PRO A 148 5.48 19.97 8.28
C PRO A 148 5.75 18.98 9.41
N ALA A 149 4.71 18.40 10.04
CA ALA A 149 4.90 17.37 11.06
C ALA A 149 5.41 16.06 10.45
N ILE A 150 4.98 15.71 9.23
CA ILE A 150 5.46 14.54 8.50
C ILE A 150 6.82 14.85 7.82
N GLY A 151 6.99 16.08 7.34
CA GLY A 151 8.28 16.61 6.88
C GLY A 151 8.90 15.82 5.72
N PHE A 152 8.08 15.32 4.80
CA PHE A 152 8.55 14.49 3.68
C PHE A 152 8.70 15.28 2.38
N ASP A 153 9.89 15.20 1.78
CA ASP A 153 10.19 15.79 0.48
C ASP A 153 9.94 14.78 -0.66
N TRP A 154 8.81 14.94 -1.35
CA TRP A 154 8.42 14.14 -2.51
C TRP A 154 9.30 14.35 -3.75
N LYS A 155 10.21 15.33 -3.74
CA LYS A 155 11.17 15.55 -4.83
C LYS A 155 12.54 14.94 -4.54
N SER A 156 12.76 14.43 -3.32
CA SER A 156 14.00 13.77 -2.97
C SER A 156 14.22 12.51 -3.82
N PRO A 157 15.47 12.17 -4.18
CA PRO A 157 15.78 10.93 -4.87
C PRO A 157 15.29 9.68 -4.12
N ILE A 158 15.11 8.59 -4.87
CA ILE A 158 14.68 7.27 -4.37
C ILE A 158 15.91 6.41 -4.12
#